data_AF-A0A397M200-F1
#
_entry.id   AF-A0A397M200-F1
#
_cell.length_a   1.000
_cell.length_b   1.000
_cell.length_c   1.000
_cell.angle_alpha   90.00
_cell.angle_beta   90.00
_cell.angle_gamma   90.00
#
_symmetry.space_group_name_H-M   'P 1'
#
loop_
_entity.id
_entity.type
_entity.pdbx_description
1 polymer ?
#
loop_
_entity_poly.entity_id
_entity_poly.type
_entity_poly.pdbx_seq_one_letter_code
_entity_poly.pdbx_strand_id
1 'polypeptide(L)'
;MTNSSYRNYRVGIGVSLLLAALIATLSLIAVATPNLGWGVVALATVAIWVGLPLLLVLLLVWLRYMVRQRGRMPGRVHALMFAPTTAALLIVPVWLSLQRSWDSVAGGSRAPIAEMHINLSGHPLWLDTSPYASTGSGAGPDLPMQGDTPERFMAFHRYPNTQSDADRAFPYEDARLKRSVDHYRYATPSGDRAVTDVPLVRQAYPDTTPFNTGWRRTGTPELVHLYYHYSDHVEVAPTLARLSGLTADELERSRFEGLVLFKIHNYGSAPIVRMEVNGTALDIGDRAIASIPVAPVDCTAYGFPAGVALMSLDLPLQVRWQTVAAPTQWHSARVQVPTFRQPQPLQGQSTLQRVLLYVLPDDAMAAERYAEVFDGDSRRGIKATGLPANAAAHARCGSARATYGEGADTVLAD
;
A
#
# COMPACT_ATOMS: atom_id res chain seq x y z
N MET A 1 4.43 58.52 -21.89
CA MET A 1 3.80 57.21 -21.56
C MET A 1 2.88 56.82 -22.71
N THR A 2 3.36 56.01 -23.64
CA THR A 2 2.54 55.49 -24.74
C THR A 2 1.78 54.26 -24.24
N ASN A 3 0.45 54.37 -24.18
CA ASN A 3 -0.45 53.24 -23.91
C ASN A 3 -0.30 52.22 -25.05
N SER A 4 0.63 51.27 -24.92
CA SER A 4 0.63 50.07 -25.76
C SER A 4 -0.67 49.34 -25.50
N SER A 5 -1.59 49.41 -26.45
CA SER A 5 -2.92 48.84 -26.32
C SER A 5 -2.79 47.32 -26.09
N TYR A 6 -3.32 46.84 -24.95
CA TYR A 6 -3.41 45.41 -24.60
C TYR A 6 -4.02 44.55 -25.72
N ARG A 7 -4.70 45.19 -26.68
CA ARG A 7 -5.21 44.62 -27.92
C ARG A 7 -4.18 43.79 -28.70
N ASN A 8 -2.90 44.16 -28.65
CA ASN A 8 -1.83 43.45 -29.36
C ASN A 8 -1.40 42.13 -28.67
N TYR A 9 -1.79 41.90 -27.42
CA TYR A 9 -1.38 40.74 -26.61
C TYR A 9 -2.55 39.83 -26.21
N ARG A 10 -3.76 40.10 -26.74
CA ARG A 10 -5.01 39.38 -26.39
C ARG A 10 -4.92 37.87 -26.59
N VAL A 11 -4.17 37.41 -27.60
CA VAL A 11 -4.01 35.98 -27.86
C VAL A 11 -3.24 35.31 -26.72
N GLY A 12 -2.09 35.85 -26.33
CA GLY A 12 -1.30 35.32 -25.21
C GLY A 12 -2.05 35.39 -23.88
N ILE A 13 -2.77 36.49 -23.63
CA ILE A 13 -3.60 36.63 -22.43
C ILE A 13 -4.78 35.64 -22.44
N GLY A 14 -5.44 35.44 -23.58
CA GLY A 14 -6.56 34.50 -23.72
C GLY A 14 -6.13 33.04 -23.51
N VAL A 15 -5.00 32.63 -24.08
CA VAL A 15 -4.42 31.29 -23.86
C VAL A 15 -4.05 31.08 -22.39
N SER A 16 -3.47 32.10 -21.74
CA SER A 16 -3.16 32.06 -20.30
C SER A 16 -4.39 31.85 -19.44
N LEU A 17 -5.48 32.57 -19.72
CA LEU A 17 -6.75 32.43 -18.99
C LEU A 17 -7.40 31.05 -19.20
N LEU A 18 -7.36 30.52 -20.43
CA LEU A 18 -7.85 29.17 -20.72
C LEU A 18 -7.06 28.10 -19.97
N LEU A 19 -5.72 28.21 -20.00
CA LEU A 19 -4.84 27.31 -19.26
C LEU A 19 -5.06 27.42 -17.75
N ALA A 20 -5.21 28.63 -17.22
CA ALA A 20 -5.50 28.86 -15.80
C ALA A 20 -6.85 28.28 -15.39
N ALA A 21 -7.90 28.45 -16.20
CA ALA A 21 -9.23 27.88 -15.94
C ALA A 21 -9.18 26.36 -15.95
N LEU A 22 -8.46 25.75 -16.89
CA LEU A 22 -8.26 24.30 -16.94
C LEU A 22 -7.53 23.80 -15.68
N ILE A 23 -6.37 24.38 -15.35
CA ILE A 23 -5.59 23.98 -14.16
C ILE A 23 -6.40 24.19 -12.88
N ALA A 24 -7.11 25.30 -12.74
CA ALA A 24 -7.95 25.58 -11.58
C ALA A 24 -9.08 24.56 -11.45
N THR A 25 -9.75 24.22 -12.56
CA THR A 25 -10.82 23.21 -12.55
C THR A 25 -10.28 21.84 -12.18
N LEU A 26 -9.17 21.40 -12.79
CA LEU A 26 -8.54 20.12 -12.46
C LEU A 26 -8.05 20.09 -11.01
N SER A 27 -7.49 21.20 -10.51
CA SER A 27 -7.02 21.33 -9.13
C SER A 27 -8.17 21.33 -8.12
N LEU A 28 -9.29 21.99 -8.45
CA LEU A 28 -10.49 21.97 -7.62
C LEU A 28 -11.12 20.58 -7.60
N ILE A 29 -11.18 19.87 -8.73
CA ILE A 29 -11.64 18.47 -8.75
C ILE A 29 -10.69 17.60 -7.92
N ALA A 30 -9.37 17.80 -8.05
CA ALA A 30 -8.34 17.08 -7.28
C ALA A 30 -8.47 17.27 -5.77
N VAL A 31 -8.84 18.48 -5.34
CA VAL A 31 -8.92 18.87 -3.93
C VAL A 31 -10.31 18.58 -3.33
N ALA A 32 -11.39 18.83 -4.08
CA ALA A 32 -12.76 18.68 -3.61
C ALA A 32 -13.27 17.23 -3.73
N THR A 33 -12.63 16.41 -4.57
CA THR A 33 -12.97 14.98 -4.70
C THR A 33 -11.97 14.16 -3.90
N PRO A 34 -12.29 13.74 -2.66
CA PRO A 34 -11.44 12.82 -1.92
C PRO A 34 -11.31 11.50 -2.70
N ASN A 35 -10.09 10.96 -2.78
CA ASN A 35 -9.76 9.65 -3.39
C ASN A 35 -10.30 9.42 -4.80
N LEU A 36 -9.84 10.24 -5.74
CA LEU A 36 -10.13 10.12 -7.18
C LEU A 36 -9.79 8.75 -7.81
N GLY A 37 -8.95 7.90 -7.20
CA GLY A 37 -8.55 6.62 -7.79
C GLY A 37 -7.99 6.80 -9.21
N TRP A 38 -8.53 6.08 -10.20
CA TRP A 38 -8.22 6.28 -11.63
C TRP A 38 -8.64 7.65 -12.18
N GLY A 39 -9.53 8.37 -11.49
CA GLY A 39 -9.82 9.77 -11.75
C GLY A 39 -8.58 10.65 -11.70
N VAL A 40 -7.55 10.32 -10.90
CA VAL A 40 -6.25 11.02 -10.93
C VAL A 40 -5.58 10.81 -12.29
N VAL A 41 -5.66 9.60 -12.84
CA VAL A 41 -5.13 9.30 -14.18
C VAL A 41 -5.91 10.06 -15.25
N ALA A 42 -7.23 10.17 -15.13
CA ALA A 42 -8.05 10.98 -16.04
C ALA A 42 -7.67 12.47 -15.96
N LEU A 43 -7.53 13.02 -14.74
CA LEU A 43 -7.09 14.40 -14.53
C LEU A 43 -5.67 14.64 -15.09
N ALA A 44 -4.74 13.72 -14.83
CA ALA A 44 -3.38 13.77 -15.36
C ALA A 44 -3.35 13.67 -16.89
N THR A 45 -4.19 12.81 -17.46
CA THR A 45 -4.35 12.66 -18.91
C THR A 45 -4.84 13.96 -19.53
N VAL A 46 -5.86 14.62 -18.95
CA VAL A 46 -6.33 15.93 -19.43
C VAL A 46 -5.25 17.00 -19.26
N ALA A 47 -4.53 17.00 -18.12
CA ALA A 47 -3.43 17.94 -17.89
C ALA A 47 -2.30 17.77 -18.94
N ILE A 48 -1.97 16.54 -19.31
CA ILE A 48 -0.94 16.24 -20.32
C ILE A 48 -1.44 16.57 -21.73
N TRP A 49 -2.61 16.06 -22.13
CA TRP A 49 -3.08 16.17 -23.51
C TRP A 49 -3.70 17.52 -23.87
N VAL A 50 -4.15 18.30 -22.89
CA VAL A 50 -4.75 19.62 -23.12
C VAL A 50 -3.91 20.72 -22.47
N GLY A 51 -3.46 20.52 -21.23
CA GLY A 51 -2.66 21.51 -20.51
C GLY A 51 -1.27 21.74 -21.12
N LEU A 52 -0.52 20.68 -21.44
CA LEU A 52 0.82 20.81 -22.02
C LEU A 52 0.82 21.51 -23.39
N PRO A 53 -0.08 21.16 -24.34
CA PRO A 53 -0.19 21.91 -25.60
C PRO A 53 -0.54 23.39 -25.39
N LEU A 54 -1.47 23.70 -24.48
CA LEU A 54 -1.82 25.10 -24.17
C LEU A 54 -0.62 25.87 -23.59
N LEU A 55 0.18 25.25 -22.73
CA LEU A 55 1.42 25.83 -22.21
C LEU A 55 2.44 26.07 -23.32
N LEU A 56 2.62 25.11 -24.23
CA LEU A 56 3.51 25.28 -25.39
C LEU A 56 3.06 26.43 -26.29
N VAL A 57 1.75 26.54 -26.57
CA VAL A 57 1.20 27.67 -27.34
C VAL A 57 1.45 28.99 -26.62
N LEU A 58 1.25 29.04 -25.29
CA LEU A 58 1.52 30.23 -24.49
C LEU A 58 2.99 30.66 -24.58
N LEU A 59 3.93 29.72 -24.46
CA LEU A 59 5.36 29.96 -24.57
C LEU A 59 5.77 30.41 -25.98
N LEU A 60 5.22 29.80 -27.03
CA LEU A 60 5.48 30.19 -28.42
C LEU A 60 4.95 31.60 -28.73
N VAL A 61 3.75 31.93 -28.26
CA VAL A 61 3.16 33.27 -28.40
C VAL A 61 3.97 34.30 -27.62
N TRP A 62 4.41 33.96 -26.40
CA TRP A 62 5.28 34.80 -25.60
C TRP A 62 6.62 35.06 -26.29
N LEU A 63 7.28 34.02 -26.81
CA LEU A 63 8.56 34.12 -27.52
C LEU A 63 8.41 34.98 -28.77
N ARG A 64 7.31 34.80 -29.52
CA ARG A 64 6.98 35.66 -30.67
C ARG A 64 6.82 37.12 -30.26
N TYR A 65 6.18 37.42 -29.13
CA TYR A 65 6.06 38.78 -28.62
C TYR A 65 7.40 39.36 -28.19
N MET A 66 8.25 38.57 -27.53
CA MET A 66 9.62 38.95 -27.16
C MET A 66 10.47 39.28 -28.38
N VAL A 67 10.45 38.44 -29.42
CA VAL A 67 11.17 38.67 -30.68
C VAL A 67 10.64 39.91 -31.39
N ARG A 68 9.31 40.04 -31.53
CA ARG A 68 8.67 41.20 -32.20
C ARG A 68 8.98 42.52 -31.50
N GLN A 69 9.07 42.53 -30.17
CA GLN A 69 9.31 43.72 -29.36
C GLN A 69 10.80 43.92 -29.03
N ARG A 70 11.71 43.09 -29.57
CA ARG A 70 13.15 43.09 -29.22
C ARG A 70 13.39 43.08 -27.70
N GLY A 71 12.60 42.30 -26.97
CA GLY A 71 12.66 42.19 -25.51
C GLY A 71 12.07 43.36 -24.71
N ARG A 72 11.51 44.40 -25.36
CA ARG A 72 10.95 45.59 -24.69
C ARG A 72 9.47 45.43 -24.29
N MET A 73 9.07 44.22 -23.92
CA MET A 73 7.70 43.93 -23.54
C MET A 73 7.40 44.51 -22.13
N PRO A 74 6.26 45.21 -21.91
CA PRO A 74 5.96 45.77 -20.60
C PRO A 74 5.78 44.67 -19.54
N GLY A 75 6.35 44.86 -18.35
CA GLY A 75 6.26 43.90 -17.23
C GLY A 75 4.83 43.49 -16.86
N ARG A 76 3.86 44.40 -17.01
CA ARG A 76 2.44 44.10 -16.78
C ARG A 76 1.88 43.04 -17.75
N VAL A 77 2.39 42.97 -18.98
CA VAL A 77 1.96 41.95 -19.95
C VAL A 77 2.57 40.60 -19.64
N HIS A 78 3.82 40.56 -19.14
CA HIS A 78 4.39 39.34 -18.57
C HIS A 78 3.54 38.82 -17.41
N ALA A 79 3.17 39.71 -16.48
CA ALA A 79 2.31 39.35 -15.36
C ALA A 79 0.95 38.80 -15.83
N LEU A 80 0.27 39.47 -16.77
CA LEU A 80 -1.02 39.01 -17.30
C LEU A 80 -0.95 37.67 -18.06
N MET A 81 0.21 37.32 -18.63
CA MET A 81 0.38 36.06 -19.35
C MET A 81 0.73 34.88 -18.44
N PHE A 82 1.31 35.09 -17.26
CA PHE A 82 1.78 33.99 -16.41
C PHE A 82 1.13 33.95 -15.02
N ALA A 83 0.76 35.10 -14.44
CA ALA A 83 0.18 35.15 -13.09
C ALA A 83 -1.10 34.33 -12.90
N PRO A 84 -2.06 34.30 -13.85
CA PRO A 84 -3.25 33.46 -13.70
C PRO A 84 -2.92 31.97 -13.62
N THR A 85 -2.00 31.51 -14.48
CA THR A 85 -1.56 30.11 -14.54
C THR A 85 -0.76 29.73 -13.30
N THR A 86 0.15 30.58 -12.84
CA THR A 86 0.91 30.32 -11.61
C THR A 86 0.02 30.36 -10.37
N ALA A 87 -0.97 31.25 -10.30
CA ALA A 87 -1.96 31.24 -9.22
C ALA A 87 -2.77 29.94 -9.19
N ALA A 88 -3.20 29.43 -10.35
CA ALA A 88 -3.92 28.17 -10.42
C ALA A 88 -3.07 26.96 -9.96
N LEU A 89 -1.77 26.95 -10.28
CA LEU A 89 -0.84 25.90 -9.83
C LEU A 89 -0.64 25.88 -8.30
N LEU A 90 -0.90 26.99 -7.61
CA LEU A 90 -0.76 27.07 -6.15
C LEU A 90 -1.94 26.48 -5.38
N ILE A 91 -3.06 26.17 -6.04
CA ILE A 91 -4.28 25.67 -5.36
C ILE A 91 -3.99 24.39 -4.57
N VAL A 92 -3.37 23.39 -5.19
CA VAL A 92 -3.05 22.10 -4.55
C VAL A 92 -2.05 22.24 -3.38
N PRO A 93 -0.86 22.88 -3.52
CA PRO A 93 0.08 22.99 -2.42
C PRO A 93 -0.45 23.83 -1.26
N VAL A 94 -1.24 24.88 -1.53
CA VAL A 94 -1.90 25.67 -0.48
C VAL A 94 -2.92 24.82 0.29
N TRP A 95 -3.74 24.04 -0.43
CA TRP A 95 -4.69 23.13 0.21
C TRP A 95 -4.00 22.09 1.10
N LEU A 96 -2.95 21.44 0.60
CA LEU A 96 -2.19 20.44 1.37
C LEU A 96 -1.53 21.03 2.63
N SER A 97 -1.12 22.30 2.58
CA SER A 97 -0.56 23.02 3.73
C SER A 97 -1.63 23.32 4.79
N LEU A 98 -2.82 23.75 4.35
CA LEU A 98 -3.96 24.00 5.22
C LEU A 98 -4.47 22.72 5.88
N GLN A 99 -4.55 21.63 5.12
CA GLN A 99 -4.95 20.32 5.63
C GLN A 99 -4.02 19.83 6.74
N ARG A 100 -2.70 19.85 6.52
CA ARG A 100 -1.69 19.52 7.54
C ARG A 100 -1.78 20.40 8.80
N SER A 101 -2.12 21.68 8.63
CA SER A 101 -2.28 22.61 9.75
C SER A 101 -3.54 22.30 10.56
N TRP A 102 -4.63 21.88 9.91
CA TRP A 102 -5.85 21.45 10.59
C TRP A 102 -5.70 20.09 11.29
N ASP A 103 -4.93 19.17 10.70
CA ASP A 103 -4.64 17.85 11.28
C ASP A 103 -3.82 17.95 12.58
N SER A 104 -3.00 18.99 12.72
CA SER A 104 -2.20 19.24 13.94
C SER A 104 -2.95 19.95 15.06
N VAL A 105 -4.03 20.69 14.75
CA VAL A 105 -4.81 21.47 15.74
C VAL A 105 -6.03 20.69 16.25
N ALA A 106 -6.58 19.76 15.46
CA ALA A 106 -7.83 19.05 15.80
C ALA A 106 -7.67 17.80 16.69
N GLY A 107 -6.46 17.46 17.14
CA GLY A 107 -6.22 16.51 18.24
C GLY A 107 -7.03 15.20 18.17
N GLY A 108 -6.73 14.36 17.19
CA GLY A 108 -7.32 13.03 17.03
C GLY A 108 -7.03 12.51 15.62
N SER A 109 -6.48 11.31 15.50
CA SER A 109 -5.96 10.74 14.25
C SER A 109 -7.01 10.74 13.11
N ARG A 110 -7.02 11.79 12.28
CA ARG A 110 -7.75 11.85 11.00
C ARG A 110 -7.14 10.98 9.90
N ALA A 111 -6.12 10.20 10.23
CA ALA A 111 -5.49 9.29 9.28
C ALA A 111 -6.52 8.23 8.81
N PRO A 112 -6.55 7.91 7.50
CA PRO A 112 -7.35 6.80 7.02
C PRO A 112 -6.95 5.49 7.68
N ILE A 113 -7.92 4.61 7.90
CA ILE A 113 -7.69 3.26 8.41
C ILE A 113 -7.72 2.28 7.25
N ALA A 114 -6.63 1.55 7.04
CA ALA A 114 -6.57 0.49 6.05
C ALA A 114 -7.30 -0.77 6.56
N GLU A 115 -8.18 -1.30 5.72
CA GLU A 115 -8.94 -2.53 5.96
C GLU A 115 -8.76 -3.47 4.76
N MET A 116 -8.59 -4.75 5.02
CA MET A 116 -8.60 -5.80 4.01
C MET A 116 -9.66 -6.82 4.39
N HIS A 117 -10.59 -7.10 3.50
CA HIS A 117 -11.68 -8.04 3.72
C HIS A 117 -11.43 -9.33 2.93
N ILE A 118 -11.59 -10.47 3.60
CA ILE A 118 -11.40 -11.82 3.07
C ILE A 118 -12.69 -12.60 3.31
N ASN A 119 -13.36 -13.04 2.24
CA ASN A 119 -14.62 -13.77 2.33
C ASN A 119 -14.37 -15.28 2.41
N LEU A 120 -14.56 -15.83 3.61
CA LEU A 120 -14.44 -17.25 3.92
C LEU A 120 -15.82 -17.89 4.23
N SER A 121 -16.90 -17.13 4.05
CA SER A 121 -18.25 -17.52 4.45
C SER A 121 -18.94 -18.44 3.44
N GLY A 122 -18.47 -18.44 2.18
CA GLY A 122 -19.11 -19.14 1.06
C GLY A 122 -20.35 -18.44 0.50
N HIS A 123 -20.71 -17.25 0.99
CA HIS A 123 -21.87 -16.48 0.55
C HIS A 123 -21.46 -15.07 0.08
N PRO A 124 -22.21 -14.43 -0.82
CA PRO A 124 -21.94 -13.04 -1.20
C PRO A 124 -22.19 -12.11 -0.01
N LEU A 125 -21.20 -11.26 0.30
CA LEU A 125 -21.25 -10.33 1.43
C LEU A 125 -21.24 -8.89 0.93
N TRP A 126 -22.17 -8.08 1.45
CA TRP A 126 -22.22 -6.65 1.18
C TRP A 126 -21.51 -5.93 2.34
N LEU A 127 -20.34 -5.36 2.07
CA LEU A 127 -19.48 -4.82 3.13
C LEU A 127 -19.96 -3.42 3.56
N ASP A 128 -19.94 -3.15 4.86
CA ASP A 128 -20.32 -1.83 5.38
C ASP A 128 -19.21 -0.81 5.12
N THR A 129 -19.48 0.11 4.19
CA THR A 129 -18.58 1.22 3.83
C THR A 129 -18.88 2.50 4.61
N SER A 130 -19.84 2.47 5.56
CA SER A 130 -20.20 3.63 6.38
C SER A 130 -19.18 3.89 7.51
N PRO A 131 -18.86 5.15 7.85
CA PRO A 131 -19.47 6.38 7.35
C PRO A 131 -18.93 6.79 5.96
N TYR A 132 -17.70 6.42 5.61
CA TYR A 132 -17.14 6.49 4.26
C TYR A 132 -15.91 5.60 4.16
N ALA A 133 -15.81 4.81 3.09
CA ALA A 133 -14.64 4.02 2.75
C ALA A 133 -14.34 4.14 1.24
N SER A 134 -13.08 4.38 0.88
CA SER A 134 -12.64 4.33 -0.51
C SER A 134 -12.30 2.88 -0.88
N THR A 135 -12.83 2.39 -1.99
CA THR A 135 -12.56 1.04 -2.48
C THR A 135 -11.46 1.02 -3.54
N GLY A 136 -10.62 -0.03 -3.54
CA GLY A 136 -9.70 -0.32 -4.64
C GLY A 136 -10.44 -0.77 -5.92
N SER A 137 -9.74 -0.81 -7.07
CA SER A 137 -10.33 -1.18 -8.36
C SER A 137 -10.99 -2.57 -8.34
N GLY A 138 -12.24 -2.67 -8.82
CA GLY A 138 -13.00 -3.92 -8.89
C GLY A 138 -13.85 -4.21 -7.65
N ALA A 139 -13.78 -3.35 -6.64
CA ALA A 139 -14.57 -3.37 -5.43
C ALA A 139 -15.37 -2.07 -5.33
N GLY A 140 -16.61 -2.13 -4.84
CA GLY A 140 -17.45 -0.95 -4.67
C GLY A 140 -18.55 -1.20 -3.65
N PRO A 141 -19.14 -0.15 -3.06
CA PRO A 141 -20.26 -0.28 -2.12
C PRO A 141 -21.46 -0.99 -2.77
N ASP A 142 -21.57 -0.90 -4.11
CA ASP A 142 -22.67 -1.46 -4.89
C ASP A 142 -22.37 -2.88 -5.43
N LEU A 143 -21.25 -3.49 -5.03
CA LEU A 143 -20.87 -4.83 -5.47
C LEU A 143 -20.59 -5.75 -4.27
N PRO A 144 -21.23 -6.93 -4.19
CA PRO A 144 -20.95 -7.87 -3.13
C PRO A 144 -19.56 -8.48 -3.29
N MET A 145 -18.89 -8.69 -2.16
CA MET A 145 -17.75 -9.57 -2.06
C MET A 145 -18.22 -11.00 -2.28
N GLN A 146 -17.80 -11.61 -3.39
CA GLN A 146 -18.25 -12.96 -3.75
C GLN A 146 -17.70 -14.01 -2.79
N GLY A 147 -18.52 -15.02 -2.47
CA GLY A 147 -18.15 -16.14 -1.59
C GLY A 147 -17.57 -17.34 -2.34
N ASP A 148 -17.75 -17.40 -3.67
CA ASP A 148 -17.26 -18.47 -4.54
C ASP A 148 -15.85 -18.19 -5.10
N THR A 149 -15.30 -17.01 -4.84
CA THR A 149 -13.94 -16.59 -5.25
C THR A 149 -13.15 -16.06 -4.04
N PRO A 150 -12.93 -16.88 -2.99
CA PRO A 150 -12.24 -16.49 -1.76
C PRO A 150 -10.79 -16.04 -1.99
N GLU A 151 -10.21 -16.29 -3.16
CA GLU A 151 -8.89 -15.83 -3.56
C GLU A 151 -8.80 -14.32 -3.85
N ARG A 152 -9.94 -13.61 -3.96
CA ARG A 152 -9.99 -12.16 -4.23
C ARG A 152 -10.36 -11.40 -2.97
N PHE A 153 -9.47 -10.53 -2.51
CA PHE A 153 -9.72 -9.73 -1.31
C PHE A 153 -10.22 -8.33 -1.68
N MET A 154 -10.87 -7.65 -0.73
CA MET A 154 -11.32 -6.27 -0.91
C MET A 154 -10.58 -5.35 0.05
N ALA A 155 -9.74 -4.47 -0.51
CA ALA A 155 -8.98 -3.47 0.24
C ALA A 155 -9.73 -2.14 0.27
N PHE A 156 -9.87 -1.58 1.47
CA PHE A 156 -10.50 -0.29 1.72
C PHE A 156 -9.61 0.62 2.55
N HIS A 157 -9.85 1.93 2.40
CA HIS A 157 -9.45 2.90 3.41
C HIS A 157 -10.71 3.54 3.98
N ARG A 158 -10.91 3.43 5.29
CA ARG A 158 -12.03 4.05 6.00
C ARG A 158 -11.61 5.39 6.56
N TYR A 159 -12.42 6.43 6.32
CA TYR A 159 -12.09 7.79 6.72
C TYR A 159 -13.02 8.28 7.83
N PRO A 160 -12.48 8.92 8.89
CA PRO A 160 -13.31 9.68 9.78
C PRO A 160 -13.89 10.88 9.02
N ASN A 161 -15.16 11.19 9.28
CA ASN A 161 -15.82 12.37 8.76
C ASN A 161 -16.55 13.14 9.87
N THR A 162 -16.87 14.40 9.61
CA THR A 162 -17.47 15.33 10.58
C THR A 162 -18.74 14.79 11.22
N GLN A 163 -19.58 14.10 10.45
CA GLN A 163 -20.81 13.49 10.95
C GLN A 163 -20.51 12.30 11.88
N SER A 164 -19.58 11.43 11.49
CA SER A 164 -19.19 10.27 12.29
C SER A 164 -18.47 10.65 13.59
N ASP A 165 -17.79 11.79 13.61
CA ASP A 165 -17.17 12.34 14.82
C ASP A 165 -18.25 12.86 15.78
N ALA A 166 -19.23 13.62 15.26
CA ALA A 166 -20.35 14.13 16.03
C ALA A 166 -21.19 13.00 16.65
N ASP A 167 -21.45 11.95 15.88
CA ASP A 167 -22.24 10.80 16.30
C ASP A 167 -21.41 9.74 17.05
N ARG A 168 -20.08 9.95 17.17
CA ARG A 168 -19.09 8.95 17.65
C ARG A 168 -19.19 7.60 16.92
N ALA A 169 -19.72 7.60 15.70
CA ALA A 169 -20.04 6.42 14.91
C ALA A 169 -18.84 5.81 14.18
N PHE A 170 -17.71 6.52 14.07
CA PHE A 170 -16.49 5.97 13.47
C PHE A 170 -15.98 4.77 14.30
N PRO A 171 -15.70 3.59 13.71
CA PRO A 171 -15.43 2.38 14.50
C PRO A 171 -14.04 2.35 15.17
N TYR A 172 -13.13 3.25 14.79
CA TYR A 172 -11.77 3.31 15.32
C TYR A 172 -11.52 4.52 16.21
N GLU A 173 -10.54 4.39 17.09
CA GLU A 173 -9.99 5.44 17.95
C GLU A 173 -8.46 5.21 18.01
N ASP A 174 -7.67 6.21 17.66
CA ASP A 174 -6.20 6.12 17.57
C ASP A 174 -5.70 4.91 16.76
N ALA A 175 -6.30 4.71 15.59
CA ALA A 175 -6.06 3.57 14.69
C ALA A 175 -6.36 2.19 15.28
N ARG A 176 -7.03 2.11 16.44
CA ARG A 176 -7.48 0.86 17.04
C ARG A 176 -8.99 0.75 16.97
N LEU A 177 -9.49 -0.43 16.64
CA LEU A 177 -10.91 -0.76 16.69
C LEU A 177 -11.43 -0.55 18.13
N LYS A 178 -12.46 0.28 18.29
CA LYS A 178 -13.07 0.57 19.59
C LYS A 178 -13.55 -0.72 20.26
N ARG A 179 -13.37 -0.81 21.58
CA ARG A 179 -13.81 -1.99 22.37
C ARG A 179 -15.32 -2.26 22.25
N SER A 180 -16.11 -1.21 22.04
CA SER A 180 -17.56 -1.28 21.87
C SER A 180 -18.01 -1.90 20.54
N VAL A 181 -17.10 -2.13 19.58
CA VAL A 181 -17.44 -2.78 18.31
C VAL A 181 -17.28 -4.29 18.47
N ASP A 182 -18.34 -4.98 18.88
CA ASP A 182 -18.34 -6.43 19.15
C ASP A 182 -19.07 -7.26 18.09
N HIS A 183 -19.67 -6.59 17.09
CA HIS A 183 -20.31 -7.21 15.94
C HIS A 183 -19.89 -6.50 14.65
N TYR A 184 -19.81 -7.25 13.56
CA TYR A 184 -19.70 -6.71 12.21
C TYR A 184 -21.09 -6.64 11.59
N ARG A 185 -21.42 -5.50 10.98
CA ARG A 185 -22.70 -5.29 10.30
C ARG A 185 -22.46 -5.31 8.81
N TYR A 186 -23.29 -6.05 8.09
CA TYR A 186 -23.26 -6.03 6.62
C TYR A 186 -24.17 -4.91 6.08
N ALA A 187 -23.89 -4.47 4.86
CA ALA A 187 -24.83 -3.67 4.08
C ALA A 187 -25.89 -4.58 3.43
N THR A 188 -26.94 -3.98 2.91
CA THR A 188 -27.92 -4.62 2.01
C THR A 188 -27.56 -4.32 0.56
N PRO A 189 -28.13 -5.06 -0.42
CA PRO A 189 -27.99 -4.73 -1.84
C PRO A 189 -28.45 -3.31 -2.22
N SER A 190 -29.35 -2.69 -1.44
CA SER A 190 -29.78 -1.30 -1.66
C SER A 190 -28.82 -0.26 -1.08
N GLY A 191 -27.73 -0.69 -0.45
CA GLY A 191 -26.78 0.18 0.25
C GLY A 191 -27.22 0.61 1.64
N ASP A 192 -28.43 0.25 2.06
CA ASP A 192 -28.89 0.46 3.44
C ASP A 192 -28.18 -0.51 4.39
N ARG A 193 -28.02 -0.15 5.67
CA ARG A 193 -27.44 -1.06 6.67
C ARG A 193 -28.33 -2.30 6.82
N ALA A 194 -27.77 -3.50 6.60
CA ALA A 194 -28.50 -4.72 6.88
C ALA A 194 -28.64 -4.94 8.38
N VAL A 195 -29.73 -5.57 8.78
CA VAL A 195 -30.00 -5.99 10.16
C VAL A 195 -29.18 -7.24 10.52
N THR A 196 -28.55 -7.89 9.55
CA THR A 196 -27.69 -9.05 9.81
C THR A 196 -26.35 -8.57 10.36
N ASP A 197 -26.16 -8.80 11.65
CA ASP A 197 -24.88 -8.70 12.32
C ASP A 197 -24.34 -10.08 12.68
N VAL A 198 -23.01 -10.17 12.73
CA VAL A 198 -22.31 -11.37 13.17
C VAL A 198 -21.31 -10.98 14.25
N PRO A 199 -21.06 -11.86 15.24
CA PRO A 199 -20.05 -11.61 16.26
C PRO A 199 -18.70 -11.25 15.65
N LEU A 200 -18.03 -10.25 16.22
CA LEU A 200 -16.71 -9.80 15.84
C LEU A 200 -15.68 -10.20 16.89
N VAL A 201 -14.76 -11.07 16.50
CA VAL A 201 -13.67 -11.58 17.33
C VAL A 201 -12.40 -10.79 17.02
N ARG A 202 -11.82 -10.14 18.02
CA ARG A 202 -10.58 -9.35 17.87
C ARG A 202 -9.36 -10.18 18.19
N GLN A 203 -8.38 -10.20 17.29
CA GLN A 203 -7.04 -10.67 17.60
C GLN A 203 -6.22 -9.58 18.30
N ALA A 204 -5.10 -9.99 18.89
CA ALA A 204 -4.19 -9.08 19.55
C ALA A 204 -3.54 -8.12 18.54
N TYR A 205 -3.28 -6.88 18.97
CA TYR A 205 -2.51 -5.93 18.18
C TYR A 205 -1.02 -6.32 18.20
N PRO A 206 -0.29 -6.08 17.10
CA PRO A 206 1.16 -6.20 17.14
C PRO A 206 1.72 -5.26 18.22
N ASP A 207 2.66 -5.77 19.00
CA ASP A 207 3.37 -4.93 19.96
C ASP A 207 4.27 -3.97 19.20
N THR A 208 3.79 -2.72 19.03
CA THR A 208 4.54 -1.67 18.36
C THR A 208 5.44 -0.87 19.30
N THR A 209 5.51 -1.25 20.59
CA THR A 209 6.40 -0.60 21.57
C THR A 209 7.86 -0.54 21.11
N PRO A 210 8.42 -1.58 20.45
CA PRO A 210 9.77 -1.50 19.87
C PRO A 210 9.96 -0.37 18.84
N PHE A 211 8.89 0.13 18.20
CA PHE A 211 8.96 1.26 17.28
C PHE A 211 9.02 2.63 18.01
N ASN A 212 8.59 2.75 19.27
CA ASN A 212 8.20 4.05 19.84
C ASN A 212 9.32 5.08 20.08
N THR A 213 10.60 4.72 20.11
CA THR A 213 11.67 5.67 20.46
C THR A 213 12.28 6.43 19.27
N GLY A 214 11.95 6.10 18.01
CA GLY A 214 12.56 6.75 16.84
C GLY A 214 11.66 6.99 15.61
N TRP A 215 10.37 6.63 15.68
CA TRP A 215 9.64 6.17 14.50
C TRP A 215 8.31 6.92 14.23
N ARG A 216 8.31 8.25 14.32
CA ARG A 216 7.28 9.11 13.71
C ARG A 216 7.83 9.81 12.46
N ARG A 217 8.57 9.09 11.63
CA ARG A 217 9.07 9.59 10.33
C ARG A 217 8.32 8.92 9.18
N THR A 218 8.40 9.47 7.98
CA THR A 218 7.96 8.83 6.74
C THR A 218 8.59 7.43 6.60
N GLY A 219 7.82 6.40 6.18
CA GLY A 219 8.36 5.06 5.89
C GLY A 219 8.05 3.95 6.92
N THR A 220 7.20 4.20 7.91
CA THR A 220 6.80 3.18 8.90
C THR A 220 5.70 2.28 8.34
N PRO A 221 5.74 0.94 8.50
CA PRO A 221 4.61 0.10 8.13
C PRO A 221 3.37 0.54 8.91
N GLU A 222 2.32 0.91 8.18
CA GLU A 222 1.04 1.32 8.74
C GLU A 222 0.33 0.12 9.37
N LEU A 223 -0.64 0.39 10.25
CA LEU A 223 -1.51 -0.67 10.77
C LEU A 223 -2.63 -0.94 9.75
N VAL A 224 -2.80 -2.20 9.35
CA VAL A 224 -3.93 -2.68 8.55
C VAL A 224 -4.79 -3.62 9.37
N HIS A 225 -6.11 -3.56 9.18
CA HIS A 225 -7.06 -4.46 9.83
C HIS A 225 -7.54 -5.50 8.83
N LEU A 226 -7.16 -6.77 9.05
CA LEU A 226 -7.60 -7.89 8.22
C LEU A 226 -8.92 -8.44 8.78
N TYR A 227 -10.00 -8.37 8.02
CA TYR A 227 -11.32 -8.89 8.34
C TYR A 227 -11.53 -10.24 7.63
N TYR A 228 -11.53 -11.33 8.40
CA TYR A 228 -11.85 -12.67 7.90
C TYR A 228 -13.32 -12.97 8.18
N HIS A 229 -14.11 -13.05 7.12
CA HIS A 229 -15.55 -13.27 7.22
C HIS A 229 -15.86 -14.76 7.13
N TYR A 230 -16.19 -15.40 8.24
CA TYR A 230 -16.71 -16.77 8.26
C TYR A 230 -18.24 -16.77 8.17
N SER A 231 -18.85 -17.96 8.10
CA SER A 231 -20.30 -18.09 7.99
C SER A 231 -21.06 -17.63 9.25
N ASP A 232 -20.41 -17.69 10.42
CA ASP A 232 -21.01 -17.45 11.72
C ASP A 232 -20.38 -16.28 12.51
N HIS A 233 -19.20 -15.81 12.12
CA HIS A 233 -18.50 -14.71 12.79
C HIS A 233 -17.53 -13.99 11.84
N VAL A 234 -17.02 -12.85 12.29
CA VAL A 234 -15.92 -12.12 11.67
C VAL A 234 -14.75 -12.06 12.62
N GLU A 235 -13.57 -12.45 12.17
CA GLU A 235 -12.33 -12.19 12.90
C GLU A 235 -11.64 -10.93 12.36
N VAL A 236 -11.20 -10.05 13.26
CA VAL A 236 -10.40 -8.87 12.91
C VAL A 236 -9.00 -9.03 13.47
N ALA A 237 -8.04 -9.12 12.57
CA ALA A 237 -6.62 -9.22 12.87
C ALA A 237 -5.90 -7.91 12.48
N PRO A 238 -5.65 -7.01 13.45
CA PRO A 238 -4.75 -5.88 13.22
C PRO A 238 -3.32 -6.38 13.01
N THR A 239 -2.64 -5.92 11.96
CA THR A 239 -1.26 -6.29 11.66
C THR A 239 -0.52 -5.15 10.96
N LEU A 240 0.78 -5.33 10.76
CA LEU A 240 1.61 -4.39 10.00
C LEU A 240 1.36 -4.57 8.51
N ALA A 241 1.05 -3.47 7.83
CA ALA A 241 0.87 -3.43 6.40
C ALA A 241 2.14 -3.87 5.68
N ARG A 242 1.97 -4.58 4.56
CA ARG A 242 3.08 -4.95 3.67
C ARG A 242 3.92 -3.73 3.29
N LEU A 243 5.23 -3.93 3.20
CA LEU A 243 6.14 -2.88 2.79
C LEU A 243 6.02 -2.63 1.29
N SER A 244 5.81 -1.37 0.89
CA SER A 244 6.03 -0.97 -0.50
C SER A 244 7.53 -1.05 -0.81
N GLY A 245 7.91 -1.16 -2.10
CA GLY A 245 9.33 -1.24 -2.49
C GLY A 245 10.16 -0.06 -1.95
N LEU A 246 9.62 1.15 -1.98
CA LEU A 246 10.28 2.34 -1.44
C LEU A 246 10.42 2.28 0.09
N THR A 247 9.39 1.80 0.77
CA THR A 247 9.38 1.64 2.23
C THR A 247 10.38 0.58 2.67
N ALA A 248 10.45 -0.55 1.97
CA ALA A 248 11.44 -1.60 2.24
C ALA A 248 12.87 -1.05 2.13
N ASP A 249 13.18 -0.33 1.04
CA ASP A 249 14.49 0.31 0.85
C ASP A 249 14.83 1.30 1.97
N GLU A 250 13.88 2.13 2.42
CA GLU A 250 14.08 3.06 3.55
C GLU A 250 14.35 2.31 4.87
N LEU A 251 13.60 1.25 5.13
CA LEU A 251 13.73 0.42 6.34
C LEU A 251 15.04 -0.35 6.38
N GLU A 252 15.52 -0.78 5.22
CA GLU A 252 16.79 -1.48 5.10
C GLU A 252 17.98 -0.60 5.44
N ARG A 253 17.89 0.69 5.07
CA ARG A 253 18.89 1.71 5.38
C ARG A 253 18.81 2.22 6.82
N SER A 254 17.62 2.20 7.42
CA SER A 254 17.39 2.76 8.76
C SER A 254 17.83 1.86 9.91
N ARG A 255 18.34 0.66 9.62
CA ARG A 255 18.88 -0.30 10.61
C ARG A 255 17.89 -0.65 11.73
N PHE A 256 16.62 -0.87 11.37
CA PHE A 256 15.60 -1.33 12.31
C PHE A 256 15.78 -2.80 12.73
N GLU A 257 15.91 -3.05 14.03
CA GLU A 257 16.05 -4.40 14.59
C GLU A 257 14.69 -5.02 14.92
N GLY A 258 14.54 -6.33 14.66
CA GLY A 258 13.35 -7.09 15.05
C GLY A 258 12.18 -7.06 14.05
N LEU A 259 12.25 -6.27 12.98
CA LEU A 259 11.31 -6.39 11.86
C LEU A 259 11.74 -7.55 10.96
N VAL A 260 10.80 -8.44 10.70
CA VAL A 260 10.98 -9.59 9.81
C VAL A 260 10.04 -9.45 8.62
N LEU A 261 10.60 -9.52 7.42
CA LEU A 261 9.88 -9.63 6.17
C LEU A 261 9.77 -11.11 5.77
N PHE A 262 8.54 -11.61 5.70
CA PHE A 262 8.22 -12.97 5.27
C PHE A 262 7.85 -12.98 3.80
N LYS A 263 8.62 -13.68 2.97
CA LYS A 263 8.22 -14.07 1.61
C LYS A 263 7.70 -15.51 1.65
N ILE A 264 6.72 -15.83 0.81
CA ILE A 264 6.10 -17.15 0.78
C ILE A 264 6.20 -17.78 -0.61
N HIS A 265 6.73 -19.00 -0.68
CA HIS A 265 6.55 -19.92 -1.80
C HIS A 265 5.50 -20.95 -1.39
N ASN A 266 4.36 -20.96 -2.08
CA ASN A 266 3.33 -21.95 -1.86
C ASN A 266 3.48 -23.10 -2.87
N TYR A 267 4.10 -24.22 -2.49
CA TYR A 267 4.10 -25.47 -3.26
C TYR A 267 2.97 -26.43 -2.84
N GLY A 268 2.08 -25.99 -1.96
CA GLY A 268 0.89 -26.73 -1.57
C GLY A 268 -0.15 -26.82 -2.69
N SER A 269 -1.17 -27.66 -2.48
CA SER A 269 -2.19 -27.96 -3.49
C SER A 269 -3.26 -26.89 -3.67
N ALA A 270 -3.37 -25.91 -2.76
CA ALA A 270 -4.38 -24.87 -2.80
C ALA A 270 -3.83 -23.47 -2.45
N PRO A 271 -4.39 -22.39 -3.02
CA PRO A 271 -4.06 -21.03 -2.63
C PRO A 271 -4.31 -20.73 -1.15
N ILE A 272 -3.39 -19.97 -0.53
CA ILE A 272 -3.47 -19.59 0.89
C ILE A 272 -4.19 -18.25 1.04
N VAL A 273 -5.25 -18.23 1.85
CA VAL A 273 -6.09 -17.03 2.09
C VAL A 273 -5.76 -16.30 3.39
N ARG A 274 -5.10 -17.00 4.32
CA ARG A 274 -4.70 -16.48 5.63
C ARG A 274 -3.44 -17.18 6.08
N MET A 275 -2.49 -16.43 6.60
CA MET A 275 -1.29 -16.97 7.24
C MET A 275 -0.99 -16.20 8.51
N GLU A 276 -0.59 -16.92 9.55
CA GLU A 276 -0.17 -16.35 10.81
C GLU A 276 1.15 -16.95 11.27
N VAL A 277 1.99 -16.11 11.86
CA VAL A 277 3.27 -16.49 12.45
C VAL A 277 3.27 -16.08 13.92
N ASN A 278 3.44 -17.06 14.80
CA ASN A 278 3.39 -16.89 16.26
C ASN A 278 2.10 -16.20 16.75
N GLY A 279 0.97 -16.44 16.08
CA GLY A 279 -0.33 -15.84 16.39
C GLY A 279 -0.55 -14.44 15.80
N THR A 280 0.42 -13.90 15.07
CA THR A 280 0.27 -12.63 14.34
C THR A 280 -0.10 -12.91 12.89
N ALA A 281 -1.23 -12.38 12.44
CA ALA A 281 -1.64 -12.47 11.04
C ALA A 281 -0.69 -11.67 10.14
N LEU A 282 -0.41 -12.19 8.94
CA LEU A 282 0.39 -11.49 7.94
C LEU A 282 -0.52 -10.83 6.90
N ASP A 283 -0.25 -9.57 6.57
CA ASP A 283 -0.79 -8.95 5.36
C ASP A 283 -0.11 -9.57 4.13
N ILE A 284 -0.83 -10.48 3.46
CA ILE A 284 -0.34 -11.21 2.27
C ILE A 284 -0.69 -10.51 0.96
N GLY A 285 -1.20 -9.27 1.02
CA GLY A 285 -1.61 -8.47 -0.14
C GLY A 285 -3.09 -8.64 -0.50
N ASP A 286 -3.44 -8.30 -1.74
CA ASP A 286 -4.83 -8.11 -2.18
C ASP A 286 -5.49 -9.39 -2.75
N ARG A 287 -4.78 -10.51 -2.70
CA ARG A 287 -5.22 -11.81 -3.23
C ARG A 287 -4.57 -12.96 -2.46
N ALA A 288 -5.17 -14.14 -2.54
CA ALA A 288 -4.58 -15.35 -1.98
C ALA A 288 -3.21 -15.66 -2.60
N ILE A 289 -2.34 -16.30 -1.81
CA ILE A 289 -1.04 -16.79 -2.26
C ILE A 289 -1.29 -18.01 -3.14
N ALA A 290 -1.26 -17.81 -4.45
CA ALA A 290 -1.46 -18.89 -5.43
C ALA A 290 -0.44 -20.01 -5.24
N SER A 291 -0.88 -21.25 -5.45
CA SER A 291 0.02 -22.40 -5.57
C SER A 291 0.92 -22.24 -6.78
N ILE A 292 2.21 -22.45 -6.59
CA ILE A 292 3.19 -22.52 -7.67
C ILE A 292 2.94 -23.86 -8.41
N PRO A 293 2.62 -23.83 -9.71
CA PRO A 293 2.26 -25.03 -10.46
C PRO A 293 3.44 -25.99 -10.60
N VAL A 294 3.12 -27.25 -10.91
CA VAL A 294 4.13 -28.23 -11.35
C VAL A 294 4.66 -27.82 -12.73
N ALA A 295 5.96 -28.05 -12.97
CA ALA A 295 6.69 -27.57 -14.15
C ALA A 295 5.99 -27.85 -15.50
N PRO A 296 6.18 -26.98 -16.52
CA PRO A 296 7.03 -25.77 -16.53
C PRO A 296 6.43 -24.58 -15.77
N VAL A 297 7.28 -23.81 -15.07
CA VAL A 297 6.86 -22.70 -14.20
C VAL A 297 7.47 -21.38 -14.67
N ASP A 298 6.63 -20.38 -14.90
CA ASP A 298 7.08 -18.99 -15.00
C ASP A 298 7.15 -18.37 -13.60
N CYS A 299 8.34 -18.38 -12.99
CA CYS A 299 8.55 -17.84 -11.65
C CYS A 299 8.52 -16.30 -11.59
N THR A 300 8.40 -15.61 -12.72
CA THR A 300 8.21 -14.14 -12.73
C THR A 300 6.75 -13.75 -12.54
N ALA A 301 5.82 -14.64 -12.88
CA ALA A 301 4.38 -14.44 -12.70
C ALA A 301 3.90 -14.59 -11.25
N TYR A 302 4.68 -15.25 -10.39
CA TYR A 302 4.40 -15.46 -8.98
C TYR A 302 5.26 -14.53 -8.12
N GLY A 303 4.97 -13.23 -8.16
CA GLY A 303 5.57 -12.29 -7.22
C GLY A 303 5.32 -12.78 -5.79
N PHE A 304 6.38 -12.98 -5.01
CA PHE A 304 6.27 -13.55 -3.67
C PHE A 304 5.52 -12.56 -2.77
N PRO A 305 4.32 -12.89 -2.27
CA PRO A 305 3.64 -12.02 -1.32
C PRO A 305 4.53 -11.87 -0.10
N ALA A 306 4.63 -10.63 0.36
CA ALA A 306 5.52 -10.26 1.45
C ALA A 306 4.70 -9.66 2.59
N GLY A 307 4.71 -10.35 3.73
CA GLY A 307 4.12 -9.87 4.98
C GLY A 307 5.20 -9.44 5.96
N VAL A 308 4.88 -8.56 6.90
CA VAL A 308 5.82 -8.11 7.93
C VAL A 308 5.31 -8.36 9.33
N ALA A 309 6.23 -8.65 10.25
CA ALA A 309 5.92 -8.74 11.66
C ALA A 309 7.13 -8.35 12.53
N LEU A 310 6.84 -7.87 13.73
CA LEU A 310 7.85 -7.68 14.77
C LEU A 310 8.02 -8.97 15.57
N MET A 311 9.19 -9.59 15.48
CA MET A 311 9.51 -10.79 16.26
C MET A 311 11.01 -11.12 16.22
N SER A 312 11.45 -11.89 17.23
CA SER A 312 12.74 -12.58 17.16
C SER A 312 12.63 -13.87 16.35
N LEU A 313 13.73 -14.24 15.69
CA LEU A 313 13.90 -15.48 14.94
C LEU A 313 14.71 -16.54 15.74
N ASP A 314 15.00 -16.28 17.01
CA ASP A 314 15.83 -17.17 17.84
C ASP A 314 15.08 -18.44 18.28
N LEU A 315 13.74 -18.40 18.26
CA LEU A 315 12.88 -19.53 18.57
C LEU A 315 12.21 -20.07 17.30
N PRO A 316 11.87 -21.37 17.26
CA PRO A 316 11.05 -21.91 16.18
C PRO A 316 9.75 -21.12 16.03
N LEU A 317 9.42 -20.78 14.79
CA LEU A 317 8.17 -20.15 14.42
C LEU A 317 7.04 -21.17 14.45
N GLN A 318 5.90 -20.77 15.01
CA GLN A 318 4.63 -21.46 14.85
C GLN A 318 3.89 -20.80 13.70
N VAL A 319 3.80 -21.49 12.57
CA VAL A 319 3.10 -20.98 11.39
C VAL A 319 1.81 -21.75 11.22
N ARG A 320 0.71 -21.03 11.02
CA ARG A 320 -0.59 -21.62 10.65
C ARG A 320 -1.20 -20.91 9.48
N TRP A 321 -1.92 -21.62 8.64
CA TRP A 321 -2.55 -21.06 7.44
C TRP A 321 -3.88 -21.74 7.11
N GLN A 322 -4.70 -21.03 6.33
CA GLN A 322 -5.95 -21.53 5.76
C GLN A 322 -5.88 -21.42 4.24
N THR A 323 -6.57 -22.31 3.55
CA THR A 323 -6.60 -22.36 2.08
C THR A 323 -7.99 -22.09 1.52
N VAL A 324 -8.07 -21.72 0.25
CA VAL A 324 -9.37 -21.55 -0.45
C VAL A 324 -10.20 -22.84 -0.46
N ALA A 325 -9.56 -24.01 -0.45
CA ALA A 325 -10.24 -25.31 -0.52
C ALA A 325 -10.88 -25.70 0.82
N ALA A 326 -10.31 -25.24 1.93
CA ALA A 326 -10.78 -25.52 3.27
C ALA A 326 -10.60 -24.28 4.17
N PRO A 327 -11.40 -23.21 3.95
CA PRO A 327 -11.17 -21.90 4.57
C PRO A 327 -11.39 -21.90 6.09
N THR A 328 -12.05 -22.93 6.65
CA THR A 328 -12.27 -23.10 8.09
C THR A 328 -11.25 -24.03 8.75
N GLN A 329 -10.41 -24.71 7.96
CA GLN A 329 -9.42 -25.67 8.48
C GLN A 329 -8.05 -25.01 8.58
N TRP A 330 -7.47 -25.10 9.77
CA TRP A 330 -6.10 -24.65 10.01
C TRP A 330 -5.11 -25.76 9.70
N HIS A 331 -4.20 -25.46 8.78
CA HIS A 331 -2.93 -26.16 8.68
C HIS A 331 -1.94 -25.50 9.64
N SER A 332 -0.99 -26.27 10.16
CA SER A 332 0.02 -25.73 11.07
C SER A 332 1.35 -26.46 10.94
N ALA A 333 2.43 -25.72 11.06
CA ALA A 333 3.79 -26.23 11.06
C ALA A 333 4.65 -25.46 12.07
N ARG A 334 5.54 -26.19 12.73
CA ARG A 334 6.64 -25.57 13.48
C ARG A 334 7.86 -25.51 12.58
N VAL A 335 8.42 -24.31 12.40
CA VAL A 335 9.55 -24.06 11.52
C VAL A 335 10.72 -23.49 12.30
N GLN A 336 11.85 -24.17 12.24
CA GLN A 336 13.10 -23.57 12.69
C GLN A 336 13.65 -22.68 11.57
N VAL A 337 13.83 -21.39 11.86
CA VAL A 337 14.54 -20.49 10.96
C VAL A 337 16.04 -20.69 11.20
N PRO A 338 16.83 -21.07 10.18
CA PRO A 338 18.26 -21.28 10.36
C PRO A 338 18.97 -19.98 10.73
N THR A 339 19.99 -20.08 11.59
CA THR A 339 20.93 -18.98 11.85
C THR A 339 21.97 -18.91 10.75
N PHE A 340 22.52 -17.72 10.51
CA PHE A 340 23.72 -17.56 9.70
C PHE A 340 24.89 -18.34 10.33
N ARG A 341 25.72 -18.98 9.50
CA ARG A 341 26.91 -19.73 9.95
C ARG A 341 27.91 -18.81 10.65
N GLN A 342 28.15 -17.63 10.07
CA GLN A 342 28.86 -16.54 10.74
C GLN A 342 27.83 -15.63 11.42
N PRO A 343 27.73 -15.60 12.75
CA PRO A 343 26.73 -14.79 13.44
C PRO A 343 27.01 -13.29 13.33
N GLN A 344 28.26 -12.88 13.06
CA GLN A 344 28.62 -11.48 12.91
C GLN A 344 27.96 -10.88 11.65
N PRO A 345 27.25 -9.73 11.77
CA PRO A 345 26.74 -9.01 10.61
C PRO A 345 27.88 -8.52 9.73
N LEU A 346 27.69 -8.59 8.41
CA LEU A 346 28.64 -7.99 7.46
C LEU A 346 28.54 -6.46 7.49
N GLN A 347 29.62 -5.77 7.11
CA GLN A 347 29.57 -4.32 6.93
C GLN A 347 28.54 -3.97 5.86
N GLY A 348 27.61 -3.08 6.19
CA GLY A 348 26.51 -2.70 5.30
C GLY A 348 25.36 -3.70 5.24
N GLN A 349 25.35 -4.75 6.08
CA GLN A 349 24.22 -5.66 6.18
C GLN A 349 22.98 -4.96 6.74
N SER A 350 21.84 -5.17 6.09
CA SER A 350 20.55 -4.71 6.57
C SER A 350 20.16 -5.41 7.87
N THR A 351 19.56 -4.66 8.78
CA THR A 351 18.94 -5.23 9.99
C THR A 351 17.55 -5.79 9.71
N LEU A 352 16.91 -5.41 8.59
CA LEU A 352 15.64 -5.98 8.15
C LEU A 352 15.86 -7.45 7.82
N GLN A 353 15.47 -8.32 8.74
CA GLN A 353 15.58 -9.75 8.57
C GLN A 353 14.58 -10.21 7.53
N ARG A 354 14.97 -11.15 6.68
CA ARG A 354 14.06 -11.73 5.71
C ARG A 354 14.02 -13.24 5.89
N VAL A 355 12.81 -13.78 5.81
CA VAL A 355 12.56 -15.21 5.86
C VAL A 355 11.77 -15.58 4.61
N LEU A 356 12.29 -16.53 3.84
CA LEU A 356 11.55 -17.17 2.77
C LEU A 356 10.96 -18.47 3.31
N LEU A 357 9.63 -18.52 3.43
CA LEU A 357 8.86 -19.68 3.84
C LEU A 357 8.48 -20.52 2.62
N TYR A 358 8.68 -21.82 2.72
CA TYR A 358 8.31 -22.81 1.73
C TYR A 358 7.18 -23.67 2.29
N VAL A 359 5.96 -23.50 1.79
CA VAL A 359 4.85 -24.41 2.08
C VAL A 359 4.97 -25.60 1.13
N LEU A 360 5.18 -26.80 1.67
CA LEU A 360 5.45 -28.01 0.89
C LEU A 360 4.14 -28.79 0.60
N PRO A 361 4.13 -29.71 -0.40
CA PRO A 361 2.92 -30.45 -0.76
C PRO A 361 2.33 -31.35 0.33
N ASP A 362 3.13 -31.73 1.32
CA ASP A 362 2.76 -32.56 2.47
C ASP A 362 2.36 -31.72 3.70
N ASP A 363 2.06 -30.44 3.52
CA ASP A 363 1.82 -29.44 4.57
C ASP A 363 3.01 -29.24 5.53
N ALA A 364 4.19 -29.78 5.22
CA ALA A 364 5.39 -29.40 5.92
C ALA A 364 5.81 -27.97 5.51
N MET A 365 6.62 -27.34 6.35
CA MET A 365 7.17 -26.02 6.05
C MET A 365 8.68 -25.99 6.26
N ALA A 366 9.36 -25.26 5.40
CA ALA A 366 10.78 -24.97 5.53
C ALA A 366 11.02 -23.46 5.47
N ALA A 367 12.17 -23.01 5.98
CA ALA A 367 12.55 -21.61 5.96
C ALA A 367 13.99 -21.41 5.53
N GLU A 368 14.22 -20.39 4.70
CA GLU A 368 15.55 -19.83 4.43
C GLU A 368 15.62 -18.42 5.03
N ARG A 369 16.69 -18.11 5.76
CA ARG A 369 16.95 -16.77 6.28
C ARG A 369 17.92 -16.06 5.35
N TYR A 370 17.66 -14.78 5.07
CA TYR A 370 18.57 -13.95 4.31
C TYR A 370 18.51 -12.48 4.70
N ALA A 371 19.58 -11.75 4.39
CA ALA A 371 19.71 -10.31 4.60
C ALA A 371 20.43 -9.68 3.40
N GLU A 372 20.01 -8.49 3.00
CA GLU A 372 20.70 -7.73 1.95
C GLU A 372 21.94 -7.03 2.53
N VAL A 373 22.98 -6.87 1.71
CA VAL A 373 24.22 -6.20 2.08
C VAL A 373 24.49 -5.10 1.07
N PHE A 374 24.75 -3.90 1.58
CA PHE A 374 24.93 -2.68 0.80
C PHE A 374 26.37 -2.17 0.84
N ASP A 375 26.78 -1.52 -0.25
CA ASP A 375 27.97 -0.69 -0.36
C ASP A 375 27.55 0.73 -0.77
N GLY A 376 27.53 1.64 0.21
CA GLY A 376 26.88 2.95 0.06
C GLY A 376 25.38 2.80 -0.27
N ASP A 377 24.94 3.47 -1.33
CA ASP A 377 23.56 3.38 -1.84
C ASP A 377 23.34 2.21 -2.80
N SER A 378 24.41 1.48 -3.14
CA SER A 378 24.36 0.36 -4.07
C SER A 378 24.24 -0.97 -3.33
N ARG A 379 23.37 -1.86 -3.82
CA ARG A 379 23.26 -3.21 -3.26
C ARG A 379 24.47 -4.04 -3.71
N ARG A 380 25.23 -4.55 -2.75
CA ARG A 380 26.44 -5.37 -2.98
C ARG A 380 26.11 -6.86 -3.13
N GLY A 381 25.11 -7.36 -2.42
CA GLY A 381 24.73 -8.78 -2.47
C GLY A 381 23.76 -9.18 -1.36
N ILE A 382 23.66 -10.49 -1.11
CA ILE A 382 22.89 -11.05 0.00
C ILE A 382 23.72 -12.04 0.83
N LYS A 383 23.44 -12.09 2.13
CA LYS A 383 23.86 -13.16 3.03
C LYS A 383 22.66 -14.08 3.25
N ALA A 384 22.78 -15.37 2.98
CA ALA A 384 21.65 -16.31 3.02
C ALA A 384 22.07 -17.68 3.55
N THR A 385 21.21 -18.31 4.37
CA THR A 385 21.45 -19.64 4.94
C THR A 385 21.36 -20.77 3.90
N GLY A 386 20.81 -20.47 2.72
CA GLY A 386 20.66 -21.40 1.61
C GLY A 386 19.35 -22.18 1.63
N LEU A 387 19.07 -22.84 0.50
CA LEU A 387 17.88 -23.63 0.28
C LEU A 387 17.83 -24.84 1.23
N PRO A 388 16.76 -25.00 2.04
CA PRO A 388 16.61 -26.15 2.93
C PRO A 388 16.53 -27.48 2.17
N ALA A 389 17.14 -28.54 2.72
CA ALA A 389 17.21 -29.85 2.07
C ALA A 389 15.82 -30.47 1.78
N ASN A 390 14.86 -30.30 2.69
CA ASN A 390 13.48 -30.76 2.51
C ASN A 390 12.70 -29.95 1.45
N ALA A 391 13.09 -28.69 1.20
CA ALA A 391 12.50 -27.87 0.13
C ALA A 391 13.16 -28.11 -1.24
N ALA A 392 14.38 -28.64 -1.28
CA ALA A 392 15.18 -28.77 -2.51
C ALA A 392 14.48 -29.58 -3.62
N ALA A 393 13.74 -30.62 -3.26
CA ALA A 393 12.99 -31.43 -4.21
C ALA A 393 11.85 -30.64 -4.90
N HIS A 394 11.35 -29.57 -4.27
CA HIS A 394 10.15 -28.83 -4.69
C HIS A 394 10.43 -27.39 -5.14
N ALA A 395 11.54 -26.77 -4.73
CA ALA A 395 11.84 -25.36 -4.92
C ALA A 395 12.18 -24.96 -6.38
N ARG A 396 11.19 -25.07 -7.28
CA ARG A 396 11.32 -24.75 -8.73
C ARG A 396 11.53 -23.28 -9.01
N CYS A 397 11.04 -22.39 -8.14
CA CYS A 397 11.33 -20.95 -8.19
C CYS A 397 12.57 -20.57 -7.41
N GLY A 398 13.41 -21.57 -7.13
CA GLY A 398 14.71 -21.42 -6.50
C GLY A 398 14.63 -21.00 -5.04
N SER A 399 15.73 -20.41 -4.58
CA SER A 399 15.93 -19.96 -3.21
C SER A 399 15.78 -18.45 -3.09
N ALA A 400 16.02 -17.88 -1.91
CA ALA A 400 16.19 -16.43 -1.74
C ALA A 400 17.16 -15.81 -2.76
N ARG A 401 18.07 -16.59 -3.36
CA ARG A 401 19.01 -16.17 -4.39
C ARG A 401 18.36 -15.93 -5.77
N ALA A 402 17.25 -16.60 -6.07
CA ALA A 402 16.69 -16.66 -7.42
C ALA A 402 16.18 -15.31 -7.95
N THR A 403 15.84 -14.36 -7.07
CA THR A 403 15.39 -13.02 -7.45
C THR A 403 16.53 -12.03 -7.72
N TYR A 404 17.78 -12.46 -7.54
CA TYR A 404 18.97 -11.63 -7.72
C TYR A 404 19.68 -12.09 -9.00
N GLY A 405 19.75 -11.23 -10.01
CA GLY A 405 20.37 -11.56 -11.31
C GLY A 405 21.88 -11.80 -11.21
N GLU A 406 22.49 -12.34 -12.28
CA GLU A 406 23.92 -12.70 -12.40
C GLU A 406 24.92 -11.53 -12.15
N GLY A 407 24.45 -10.31 -11.89
CA GLY A 407 25.29 -9.17 -11.50
C GLY A 407 25.33 -8.88 -9.99
N ALA A 408 24.53 -9.57 -9.17
CA ALA A 408 24.56 -9.52 -7.71
C ALA A 408 25.52 -10.59 -7.14
N ASP A 409 26.58 -10.88 -7.89
CA ASP A 409 27.44 -12.07 -7.80
C ASP A 409 28.34 -12.16 -6.57
N THR A 410 28.26 -11.21 -5.63
CA THR A 410 28.84 -11.42 -4.32
C THR A 410 27.83 -12.06 -3.39
N VAL A 411 27.72 -13.40 -3.49
CA VAL A 411 27.43 -14.23 -2.31
C VAL A 411 28.54 -13.91 -1.31
N LEU A 412 28.24 -13.04 -0.37
CA LEU A 412 29.15 -12.80 0.74
C LEU A 412 28.99 -14.02 1.65
N ALA A 413 30.07 -14.79 1.76
CA ALA A 413 30.07 -16.10 2.42
C ALA A 413 29.27 -16.08 3.72
N ASP A 414 28.43 -17.10 3.90
CA ASP A 414 27.74 -17.36 5.17
C ASP A 414 28.73 -17.76 6.27
#